data_AF-A0AAV4FMW4-F1
#
_entry.id   AF-A0AAV4FMW4-F1
#
_cell.length_a   1.000
_cell.length_b   1.000
_cell.length_c   1.000
_cell.angle_alpha   90.00
_cell.angle_beta   90.00
_cell.angle_gamma   90.00
#
_symmetry.space_group_name_H-M   'P 1'
#
loop_
_entity.id
_entity.type
_entity.pdbx_description
1 polymer ?
#
loop_
_entity_poly.entity_id
_entity_poly.type
_entity_poly.pdbx_seq_one_letter_code
_entity_poly.pdbx_strand_id
1 'polypeptide(L)'
;MTEDILNLIDKRRKAKGEQEEYESIHREVRRKCEEGKEAWLNEKSREIDTFQRQAPNTMYRNVEELMGKKKASSTGCLKAKNGEIIMEKDKTLERWSEYINRDASSS
;
A
#
# COMPACT_ATOMS: atom_id res chain seq x y z
N MET A 1 -8.49 -16.32 9.34
CA MET A 1 -8.38 -17.60 8.62
C MET A 1 -9.51 -18.46 9.13
N THR A 2 -10.50 -18.79 8.30
CA THR A 2 -11.75 -19.47 8.70
C THR A 2 -11.58 -20.99 8.72
N GLU A 3 -12.37 -21.69 9.54
CA GLU A 3 -12.43 -23.17 9.65
C GLU A 3 -12.47 -23.86 8.28
N ASP A 4 -13.22 -23.24 7.36
CA ASP A 4 -13.35 -23.65 5.96
C ASP A 4 -12.04 -23.70 5.18
N ILE A 5 -11.16 -22.72 5.39
CA ILE A 5 -9.86 -22.64 4.70
C ILE A 5 -8.93 -23.71 5.27
N LEU A 6 -9.00 -23.98 6.59
CA LEU A 6 -8.24 -25.05 7.22
C LEU A 6 -8.66 -26.43 6.70
N ASN A 7 -9.97 -26.67 6.57
CA ASN A 7 -10.51 -27.90 5.99
C ASN A 7 -10.08 -28.10 4.52
N LEU A 8 -10.06 -27.04 3.72
CA LEU A 8 -9.59 -27.10 2.33
C LEU A 8 -8.07 -27.35 2.23
N ILE A 9 -7.28 -26.78 3.14
CA ILE A 9 -5.82 -27.03 3.21
C ILE A 9 -5.55 -28.51 3.54
N ASP A 10 -6.33 -29.10 4.44
CA ASP A 10 -6.19 -30.51 4.79
C ASP A 10 -6.64 -31.45 3.66
N LYS A 11 -7.72 -31.11 2.94
CA LYS A 11 -8.11 -31.81 1.71
C LYS A 11 -7.02 -31.73 0.63
N ARG A 12 -6.39 -30.56 0.45
CA ARG A 12 -5.25 -30.39 -0.46
C ARG A 12 -4.05 -31.28 -0.10
N ARG A 13 -3.76 -31.45 1.19
CA ARG A 13 -2.68 -32.37 1.63
C ARG A 13 -2.98 -33.83 1.31
N LYS A 14 -4.25 -34.23 1.36
CA LYS A 14 -4.70 -35.60 1.08
C LYS A 14 -4.80 -35.91 -0.42
N ALA A 15 -5.11 -34.92 -1.25
CA ALA A 15 -5.16 -35.05 -2.72
C ALA A 15 -3.78 -35.09 -3.40
N LYS A 16 -2.69 -35.34 -2.65
CA LYS A 16 -1.32 -35.33 -3.16
C LYS A 16 -1.05 -36.60 -3.98
N GLY A 17 -1.49 -36.59 -5.23
CA GLY A 17 -1.44 -37.71 -6.17
C GLY A 17 -2.45 -37.58 -7.32
N GLU A 18 -3.56 -36.88 -7.08
CA GLU A 18 -4.61 -36.60 -8.07
C GLU A 18 -4.52 -35.14 -8.53
N GLN A 19 -3.94 -34.92 -9.71
CA GLN A 19 -3.57 -33.59 -10.21
C GLN A 19 -4.78 -32.65 -10.35
N GLU A 20 -5.91 -33.15 -10.87
CA GLU A 20 -7.11 -32.33 -11.09
C GLU A 20 -7.79 -31.91 -9.79
N GLU A 21 -7.90 -32.83 -8.82
CA GLU A 21 -8.52 -32.56 -7.52
C GLU A 21 -7.66 -31.59 -6.70
N TYR A 22 -6.33 -31.74 -6.75
CA TYR A 22 -5.40 -30.82 -6.12
C TYR A 22 -5.51 -29.39 -6.70
N GLU A 23 -5.55 -29.24 -8.02
CA GLU A 23 -5.70 -27.94 -8.68
C GLU A 23 -7.04 -27.28 -8.35
N SER A 24 -8.13 -28.06 -8.34
CA SER A 24 -9.46 -27.58 -7.96
C SER A 24 -9.48 -27.03 -6.53
N ILE A 25 -8.96 -27.81 -5.57
CA ILE A 25 -8.88 -27.38 -4.16
C ILE A 25 -7.95 -26.16 -4.02
N HIS A 26 -6.84 -26.12 -4.77
CA HIS A 26 -5.93 -24.97 -4.71
C HIS A 26 -6.59 -23.68 -5.20
N ARG A 27 -7.35 -23.73 -6.28
CA ARG A 27 -8.14 -22.59 -6.78
C ARG A 27 -9.17 -22.15 -5.75
N GLU A 28 -9.87 -23.09 -5.14
CA GLU A 28 -10.88 -22.76 -4.14
C GLU A 28 -10.29 -22.13 -2.88
N VAL A 29 -9.13 -22.60 -2.42
CA VAL A 29 -8.39 -21.96 -1.31
C VAL A 29 -8.01 -20.53 -1.67
N ARG A 30 -7.48 -20.29 -2.88
CA ARG A 30 -7.15 -18.92 -3.31
C ARG A 30 -8.38 -18.03 -3.33
N ARG A 31 -9.48 -18.50 -3.93
CA ARG A 31 -10.75 -17.76 -3.97
C ARG A 31 -11.23 -17.38 -2.58
N LYS A 32 -11.30 -18.33 -1.64
CA LYS A 32 -11.73 -18.03 -0.26
C LYS A 32 -10.79 -17.06 0.46
N CYS A 33 -9.48 -17.13 0.20
CA CYS A 33 -8.52 -16.16 0.74
C CYS A 33 -8.72 -14.76 0.14
N GLU A 34 -8.98 -14.66 -1.17
CA GLU A 34 -9.26 -13.40 -1.86
C GLU A 34 -10.57 -12.78 -1.35
N GLU A 35 -11.64 -13.56 -1.25
CA GLU A 35 -12.92 -13.13 -0.68
C GLU A 35 -12.77 -12.64 0.77
N GLY A 36 -12.03 -13.37 1.60
CA GLY A 36 -11.76 -12.96 2.98
C GLY A 36 -10.96 -11.66 3.07
N LYS A 37 -9.98 -11.47 2.17
CA LYS A 37 -9.20 -10.23 2.09
C LYS A 37 -10.06 -9.06 1.63
N GLU A 38 -10.90 -9.27 0.62
CA GLU A 38 -11.79 -8.24 0.09
C GLU A 38 -12.85 -7.84 1.11
N ALA A 39 -13.45 -8.80 1.81
CA ALA A 39 -14.38 -8.53 2.90
C ALA A 39 -13.73 -7.69 4.01
N TRP A 40 -12.50 -8.02 4.40
CA TRP A 40 -11.75 -7.23 5.38
C TRP A 40 -11.46 -5.81 4.90
N LEU A 41 -11.03 -5.63 3.64
CA LEU A 41 -10.79 -4.31 3.06
C LEU A 41 -12.06 -3.47 2.97
N ASN A 42 -13.18 -4.08 2.59
CA ASN A 42 -14.48 -3.42 2.52
C ASN A 42 -14.95 -2.96 3.92
N GLU A 43 -14.78 -3.80 4.93
CA GLU A 43 -15.10 -3.43 6.31
C GLU A 43 -14.24 -2.26 6.79
N LYS A 44 -12.93 -2.32 6.55
CA LYS A 44 -12.03 -1.21 6.89
C LYS A 44 -12.34 0.08 6.16
N SER A 45 -12.77 0.00 4.90
CA SER A 45 -13.20 1.17 4.14
C SER A 45 -14.46 1.81 4.76
N ARG A 46 -15.44 0.99 5.15
CA ARG A 46 -16.66 1.46 5.85
C ARG A 46 -16.34 2.09 7.20
N GLU A 47 -15.43 1.50 7.97
CA GLU A 47 -14.94 2.09 9.22
C GLU A 47 -14.35 3.48 8.96
N ILE A 48 -13.44 3.63 7.99
CA ILE A 48 -12.84 4.92 7.63
C ILE A 48 -13.92 5.94 7.24
N ASP A 49 -14.86 5.58 6.36
CA ASP A 49 -15.93 6.49 5.92
C ASP A 49 -16.78 6.97 7.09
N THR A 50 -17.05 6.08 8.06
CA THR A 50 -17.80 6.40 9.28
C THR A 50 -17.01 7.37 10.16
N PHE A 51 -15.72 7.13 10.37
CA PHE A 51 -14.83 8.03 11.12
C PHE A 51 -14.64 9.37 10.41
N GLN A 52 -14.58 9.40 9.08
CA GLN A 52 -14.44 10.62 8.29
C GLN A 52 -15.61 11.58 8.51
N ARG A 53 -16.84 11.07 8.65
CA ARG A 53 -18.02 11.89 8.97
C ARG A 53 -17.92 12.58 10.33
N GLN A 54 -17.13 12.03 11.25
CA GLN A 54 -16.95 12.54 12.61
C GLN A 54 -15.68 13.40 12.76
N ALA A 55 -14.60 13.07 12.04
CA ALA A 55 -13.30 13.73 12.15
C ALA A 55 -12.54 13.70 10.80
N PRO A 56 -12.89 14.59 9.84
CA PRO A 56 -12.32 14.58 8.49
C PRO A 56 -10.80 14.78 8.49
N ASN A 57 -10.26 15.49 9.48
CA ASN A 57 -8.83 15.77 9.62
C ASN A 57 -7.98 14.52 9.97
N THR A 58 -8.61 13.42 10.38
CA THR A 58 -7.91 12.17 10.74
C THR A 58 -7.93 11.10 9.65
N MET A 59 -8.64 11.35 8.54
CA MET A 59 -8.79 10.39 7.44
C MET A 59 -7.44 9.94 6.87
N TYR A 60 -6.54 10.88 6.59
CA TYR A 60 -5.22 10.59 6.02
C TYR A 60 -4.41 9.63 6.91
N ARG A 61 -4.41 9.87 8.22
CA ARG A 61 -3.71 9.03 9.19
C ARG A 61 -4.29 7.62 9.26
N ASN A 62 -5.62 7.49 9.25
CA ASN A 62 -6.28 6.19 9.31
C ASN A 62 -6.01 5.35 8.05
N VAL A 63 -6.00 5.99 6.88
CA VAL A 63 -5.62 5.34 5.62
C VAL A 63 -4.14 4.93 5.62
N GLU A 64 -3.25 5.78 6.15
CA GLU A 64 -1.82 5.48 6.27
C GLU A 64 -1.56 4.30 7.22
N GLU A 65 -2.25 4.22 8.36
CA GLU A 65 -2.17 3.08 9.28
C GLU A 65 -2.65 1.78 8.63
N LEU A 66 -3.75 1.82 7.87
CA LEU A 66 -4.30 0.65 7.18
C LEU A 66 -3.42 0.13 6.05
N MET A 67 -2.82 1.04 5.28
CA MET A 67 -1.92 0.70 4.18
C MET A 67 -0.52 0.30 4.67
N GLY A 68 -0.22 0.55 5.94
CA GLY A 68 1.10 0.44 6.54
C GLY A 68 2.05 1.53 6.04
N LYS A 69 3.18 1.69 6.75
CA LYS A 69 4.27 2.57 6.30
C LYS A 69 4.79 2.04 4.96
N LYS A 70 4.43 2.70 3.86
CA LYS A 70 5.15 2.55 2.60
C LYS A 70 6.62 2.85 2.93
N LYS A 71 7.54 1.95 2.55
CA LYS A 71 8.96 2.31 2.54
C LYS A 71 9.04 3.59 1.72
N ALA A 72 9.38 4.70 2.38
CA ALA A 72 9.67 5.93 1.66
C ALA A 72 10.72 5.55 0.62
N SER A 73 10.37 5.64 -0.66
CA SER A 73 11.35 5.58 -1.73
C SER A 73 12.38 6.64 -1.37
N SER A 74 13.58 6.22 -0.98
CA SER A 74 14.66 7.12 -0.57
C SER A 74 15.19 7.80 -1.81
N THR A 75 14.37 8.66 -2.42
CA THR A 75 14.75 9.44 -3.59
C THR A 75 13.69 10.51 -3.81
N GLY A 76 13.72 11.54 -2.96
CA GLY A 76 13.46 12.88 -3.45
C GLY A 76 14.61 13.26 -4.37
N CYS A 77 14.63 12.73 -5.60
CA CYS A 77 15.56 13.17 -6.63
C CYS A 77 15.16 14.59 -7.03
N LEU A 78 15.91 15.59 -6.59
CA LEU A 78 15.73 16.95 -7.06
C LEU A 78 16.54 17.09 -8.36
N LYS A 79 15.94 17.61 -9.43
CA LYS A 79 16.67 17.81 -10.69
C LYS A 79 17.31 19.21 -10.70
N ALA A 80 18.62 19.26 -10.86
CA ALA A 80 19.37 20.48 -11.07
C ALA A 80 18.96 21.15 -12.39
N LYS A 81 19.29 22.44 -12.55
CA LYS A 81 18.93 23.22 -13.74
C LYS A 81 19.62 22.71 -15.02
N ASN A 82 20.80 22.09 -14.87
CA ASN A 82 21.55 21.40 -15.92
C ASN A 82 21.00 19.99 -16.25
N GLY A 83 19.98 19.53 -15.52
CA GLY A 83 19.35 18.23 -15.70
C GLY A 83 19.94 17.09 -14.87
N GLU A 84 20.96 17.36 -14.04
CA GLU A 84 21.54 16.35 -13.14
C GLU A 84 20.63 16.03 -11.96
N ILE A 85 20.76 14.81 -11.44
CA ILE A 85 20.00 14.35 -10.29
C ILE A 85 20.77 14.69 -9.01
N ILE A 86 20.20 15.57 -8.20
CA ILE A 86 20.71 15.94 -6.88
C ILE A 86 20.17 14.95 -5.86
N MET A 87 21.08 14.21 -5.23
CA MET A 87 20.77 13.28 -4.14
C MET A 87 21.39 13.70 -2.79
N GLU A 88 22.31 14.68 -2.81
CA GLU A 88 22.96 15.22 -1.62
C GLU A 88 22.07 16.27 -0.94
N LYS A 89 22.01 16.21 0.40
CA LYS A 89 21.16 17.11 1.20
C LYS A 89 21.56 18.58 1.04
N ASP A 90 22.85 18.88 1.00
CA ASP A 90 23.35 20.25 0.92
C ASP A 90 23.01 20.91 -0.43
N LYS A 91 23.22 20.17 -1.52
CA LYS A 91 22.83 20.59 -2.87
C LYS A 91 21.30 20.71 -3.03
N THR A 92 20.53 19.91 -2.28
CA THR A 92 19.07 20.03 -2.25
C THR A 92 18.65 21.37 -1.64
N LEU A 93 19.26 21.74 -0.50
CA LEU A 93 18.99 23.03 0.18
C LEU A 93 19.41 24.24 -0.66
N GLU A 94 20.55 24.14 -1.34
CA GLU A 94 21.02 25.18 -2.27
C GLU A 94 20.01 25.39 -3.40
N ARG A 95 19.54 24.31 -4.03
CA ARG A 95 18.57 24.37 -5.12
C ARG A 95 17.19 24.90 -4.70
N TRP A 96 16.76 24.63 -3.46
CA TRP A 96 15.57 25.25 -2.86
C TRP A 96 15.76 26.74 -2.63
N SER A 97 16.94 27.15 -2.13
CA SER A 97 17.27 28.56 -1.88
C SER A 97 17.28 29.37 -3.19
N GLU A 98 17.85 28.82 -4.27
CA GLU A 98 17.79 29.41 -5.61
C GLU A 98 16.35 29.63 -6.09
N TYR A 99 15.46 28.66 -5.86
CA TYR A 99 14.07 28.74 -6.29
C TYR A 99 13.31 29.84 -5.54
N ILE A 100 13.47 29.89 -4.21
CA ILE A 100 12.80 30.87 -3.34
C ILE A 100 13.29 32.30 -3.65
N ASN A 101 14.60 32.50 -3.85
CA ASN A 101 15.16 33.81 -4.14
C ASN A 101 14.81 34.33 -5.54
N ARG A 102 14.60 33.43 -6.51
CA ARG A 102 14.16 33.79 -7.86
C ARG A 102 12.73 34.35 -7.87
N ASP A 103 11.85 33.78 -7.04
CA ASP A 103 10.46 34.27 -6.92
C ASP A 103 10.40 35.59 -6.13
N ALA A 104 11.31 35.81 -5.18
CA ALA A 104 11.41 37.08 -4.43
C ALA A 104 11.91 38.28 -5.27
N SER A 105 12.55 38.04 -6.42
CA SER A 105 13.04 39.10 -7.32
C SER A 105 12.04 39.49 -8.41
N SER A 106 10.85 38.86 -8.45
CA SER A 106 9.77 39.17 -9.39
C SER A 106 8.59 39.90 -8.73
N SER A 107 8.76 40.44 -7.53
CA SER A 107 7.79 41.30 -6.83
C SER A 107 8.33 42.71 -6.63
#